data_AF-A3WVI8-F1
#
_entry.id   AF-A3WVI8-F1
#
_cell.length_a   1.000
_cell.length_b   1.000
_cell.length_c   1.000
_cell.angle_alpha   90.00
_cell.angle_beta   90.00
_cell.angle_gamma   90.00
#
_symmetry.space_group_name_H-M   'P 1'
#
loop_
_entity.id
_entity.type
_entity.pdbx_description
1 polymer ?
#
loop_
_entity_poly.entity_id
_entity_poly.type
_entity_poly.pdbx_seq_one_letter_code
_entity_poly.pdbx_strand_id
1 'polypeptide(L)' 'MHQRYPVETLEEALAEGIITGHPSMPQFQFEADQINDFIAFLKSLERSVPPITR' A
#
# COMPACT_ATOMS: atom_id res chain seq x y z
N MET A 1 -13.78 0.84 -3.23
CA MET A 1 -13.47 -0.41 -3.97
C MET A 1 -12.29 -1.17 -3.32
N HIS A 2 -12.06 -1.02 -2.01
CA HIS A 2 -10.90 -1.60 -1.26
C HIS A 2 -11.34 -2.68 -0.26
N GLN A 3 -12.63 -2.97 -0.15
CA GLN A 3 -13.16 -4.02 0.74
C GLN A 3 -12.69 -5.44 0.39
N ARG A 4 -12.04 -5.63 -0.77
CA ARG A 4 -11.58 -6.94 -1.27
C ARG A 4 -10.07 -7.15 -1.23
N TYR A 5 -9.30 -6.11 -0.93
CA TYR A 5 -7.83 -6.17 -0.89
C TYR A 5 -7.37 -5.47 0.39
N PRO A 6 -7.15 -6.21 1.49
CA PRO A 6 -6.68 -5.63 2.73
C PRO A 6 -5.35 -4.93 2.48
N VAL A 7 -5.21 -3.67 2.90
CA VAL A 7 -4.00 -2.89 2.64
C VAL A 7 -2.76 -3.51 3.27
N GLU A 8 -2.92 -4.30 4.33
CA GLU A 8 -1.87 -5.08 4.99
C GLU A 8 -1.21 -6.10 4.05
N THR A 9 -1.91 -6.58 3.02
CA THR A 9 -1.31 -7.49 2.04
C THR A 9 -0.27 -6.81 1.14
N LEU A 10 -0.10 -5.49 1.24
CA LEU A 10 0.90 -4.74 0.50
C LEU A 10 2.26 -4.70 1.23
N GLU A 11 2.32 -5.07 2.50
CA GLU A 11 3.56 -4.99 3.30
C GLU A 11 4.71 -5.76 2.66
N GLU A 12 4.48 -7.00 2.24
CA GLU A 12 5.49 -7.85 1.58
C GLU A 12 5.97 -7.25 0.26
N ALA A 13 5.06 -6.75 -0.57
CA ALA A 13 5.41 -6.13 -1.86
C ALA A 13 6.18 -4.81 -1.69
N LEU A 14 5.93 -4.07 -0.61
CA LEU A 14 6.66 -2.85 -0.26
C LEU A 14 8.04 -3.15 0.33
N ALA A 15 8.17 -4.24 1.08
CA ALA A 15 9.42 -4.70 1.68
C ALA A 15 10.37 -5.35 0.65
N GLU A 16 9.85 -6.14 -0.28
CA GLU A 16 10.65 -6.79 -1.33
C GLU A 16 10.93 -5.83 -2.50
N GLY A 17 10.10 -4.80 -2.65
CA GLY A 17 10.16 -3.82 -3.72
C GLY A 17 9.25 -4.20 -4.90
N ILE A 18 8.56 -3.19 -5.46
CA ILE A 18 7.70 -3.38 -6.62
C ILE A 18 8.60 -3.50 -7.86
N ILE A 19 8.81 -4.72 -8.34
CA ILE A 19 9.58 -4.98 -9.55
C ILE A 19 8.80 -4.45 -10.75
N THR A 20 9.26 -3.34 -11.34
CA THR A 20 8.86 -2.96 -12.69
C THR A 20 9.69 -3.75 -13.69
N GLY A 21 9.10 -4.34 -14.73
CA GLY A 21 9.80 -5.15 -15.74
C GLY A 21 10.83 -4.39 -16.61
N HIS A 22 11.22 -3.16 -16.25
CA HIS A 22 12.17 -2.34 -16.98
C HIS A 22 13.54 -2.32 -16.26
N PRO A 23 14.62 -2.82 -16.89
CA PRO A 23 15.91 -3.04 -16.25
C PRO A 23 16.65 -1.77 -15.79
N SER A 24 16.17 -0.58 -16.16
CA SER A 24 16.76 0.70 -15.76
C SER A 24 16.08 1.37 -14.57
N MET A 25 15.05 0.74 -13.97
CA MET A 25 14.34 1.34 -12.84
C MET A 25 15.05 0.96 -11.52
N PRO A 26 15.41 1.93 -10.67
CA PRO A 26 16.01 1.64 -9.38
C PRO A 26 15.01 0.88 -8.51
N GLN A 27 15.45 -0.22 -7.91
CA GLN A 27 14.68 -0.91 -6.88
C GLN A 27 14.71 -0.05 -5.62
N PHE A 28 13.53 0.38 -5.16
CA PHE A 28 13.36 1.06 -3.89
C PHE A 28 12.66 0.09 -2.95
N GLN A 29 13.27 -0.13 -1.79
CA GLN A 29 12.71 -0.91 -0.68
C GLN A 29 12.44 0.07 0.46
N PHE A 30 11.31 -0.12 1.13
CA PHE A 30 10.97 0.64 2.31
C PHE A 30 11.53 -0.05 3.54
N GLU A 31 12.00 0.74 4.50
CA GLU A 31 12.30 0.24 5.83
C GLU A 31 11.00 -0.09 6.58
N ALA A 32 11.06 -0.99 7.56
CA ALA A 32 9.86 -1.50 8.24
C ALA A 32 9.00 -0.41 8.89
N ASP A 33 9.61 0.64 9.42
CA ASP A 33 8.92 1.81 9.97
C ASP A 33 8.18 2.61 8.88
N GLN A 34 8.82 2.80 7.72
CA GLN A 34 8.20 3.48 6.58
C GLN A 34 7.02 2.69 6.01
N ILE A 35 7.11 1.36 5.98
CA ILE A 35 5.99 0.50 5.58
C ILE A 35 4.82 0.71 6.52
N ASN A 36 5.05 0.68 7.84
CA ASN A 36 4.02 0.88 8.84
C ASN A 36 3.31 2.23 8.69
N ASP A 37 4.07 3.31 8.51
CA ASP A 37 3.53 4.66 8.29
C ASP A 37 2.70 4.74 7.00
N PHE A 38 3.18 4.10 5.94
CA PHE A 38 2.48 4.08 4.65
C PHE A 38 1.17 3.29 4.71
N ILE A 39 1.17 2.12 5.36
CA ILE A 39 -0.05 1.33 5.61
C ILE A 39 -1.03 2.13 6.48
N ALA A 40 -0.55 2.82 7.53
CA ALA A 40 -1.39 3.67 8.37
C ALA A 40 -2.04 4.81 7.58
N PHE A 41 -1.30 5.44 6.66
CA PHE A 41 -1.84 6.44 5.74
C PHE A 41 -2.94 5.85 4.84
N LEU A 42 -2.73 4.70 4.22
CA LEU A 42 -3.74 4.05 3.35
C LEU A 42 -5.03 3.72 4.13
N LYS A 43 -4.91 3.21 5.36
CA LYS A 43 -6.05 2.97 6.26
C LYS A 43 -6.83 4.24 6.60
N SER A 44 -6.16 5.40 6.66
CA SER A 44 -6.83 6.68 6.91
C SER A 44 -7.77 7.07 5.76
N LEU A 45 -7.40 6.73 4.52
CA LEU A 45 -8.18 7.05 3.32
C LEU A 45 -9.45 6.19 3.21
N GLU A 46 -9.43 4.97 3.74
CA GLU A 46 -10.61 4.09 3.75
C GLU A 46 -11.77 4.68 4.55
N ARG A 47 -11.47 5.44 5.61
CA ARG A 47 -12.47 6.06 6.49
C ARG A 47 -13.15 7.29 5.87
N SER A 48 -12.59 7.85 4.79
CA SER A 48 -13.12 9.04 4.12
C SER A 48 -14.11 8.74 2.99
N VAL A 49 -14.45 7.47 2.74
CA VAL A 49 -15.52 7.13 1.78
C VAL A 49 -16.87 7.25 2.52
N PRO A 50 -17.72 8.26 2.22
CA PRO A 50 -19.05 8.32 2.80
C PRO A 50 -19.84 7.06 2.43
N PRO A 51 -20.68 6.51 3.32
CA PRO A 51 -21.53 5.39 2.99
C PRO A 51 -22.41 5.79 1.79
N ILE A 52 -22.35 5.02 0.70
CA ILE A 52 -23.31 5.16 -0.40
C ILE A 52 -24.67 4.83 0.21
N THR A 53 -25.46 5.86 0.48
CA THR A 53 -26.82 5.71 0.98
C THR A 53 -27.63 5.06 -0.14
N ARG A 54 -28.22 3.90 0.16
CA ARG A 54 -29.09 3.17 -0.77
C ARG A 54 -30.50 3.72 -0.72
#